data_AF-A0A517I8H0-F1
#
_entry.id   AF-A0A517I8H0-F1
#
_cell.length_a   1.000
_cell.length_b   1.000
_cell.length_c   1.000
_cell.angle_alpha   90.00
_cell.angle_beta   90.00
_cell.angle_gamma   90.00
#
_symmetry.space_group_name_H-M   'P 1'
#
loop_
_entity.id
_entity.type
_entity.pdbx_description
1 polymer ?
#
loop_
_entity_poly.entity_id
_entity_poly.type
_entity_poly.pdbx_seq_one_letter_code
_entity_poly.pdbx_strand_id
1 'polypeptide(L)'
;MGGLNENSEEVFSPIGCGDITIDCGANYGVISQKMADKGALVFAFEPNPYVFEELKKRVGSYPNVVCINKAVWHKNDKLRLHLHDLYHTDPAGSAYASSLLTNHPVTNPEKYVEVEVIDLTRFIQMLNRPIKLIKMDIEGAEFELLEKIVEQNLHLQIEKIVVENHEWLIEDLKTKADHFRRVMQEKRIHNIDLNWV
;
A
#
# COMPACT_ATOMS: atom_id res chain seq x y z
N MET A 1 -3.13 -18.61 -15.03
CA MET A 1 -2.26 -18.79 -13.85
C MET A 1 -2.90 -17.95 -12.76
N GLY A 2 -3.28 -18.57 -11.64
CA GLY A 2 -3.95 -17.86 -10.54
C GLY A 2 -2.99 -16.84 -9.94
N GLY A 3 -3.44 -15.59 -9.79
CA GLY A 3 -2.68 -14.56 -9.09
C GLY A 3 -2.46 -14.94 -7.62
N LEU A 4 -1.36 -14.47 -7.04
CA LEU A 4 -1.18 -14.50 -5.59
C LEU A 4 -2.21 -13.53 -4.99
N ASN A 5 -2.70 -13.81 -3.80
CA ASN A 5 -3.66 -12.97 -3.12
C ASN A 5 -3.39 -12.86 -1.62
N GLU A 6 -4.23 -12.14 -0.90
CA GLU A 6 -4.20 -12.04 0.55
C GLU A 6 -4.14 -13.38 1.30
N ASN A 7 -4.61 -14.48 0.69
CA ASN A 7 -4.59 -15.82 1.25
C ASN A 7 -3.40 -16.67 0.76
N SER A 8 -2.53 -16.10 -0.07
CA SER A 8 -1.36 -16.79 -0.58
C SER A 8 -0.26 -16.84 0.47
N GLU A 9 -0.21 -17.95 1.20
CA GLU A 9 0.84 -18.21 2.19
C GLU A 9 2.24 -18.07 1.58
N GLU A 10 2.42 -18.35 0.30
CA GLU A 10 3.71 -18.23 -0.41
C GLU A 10 4.33 -16.84 -0.28
N VAL A 11 3.53 -15.77 -0.34
CA VAL A 11 4.01 -14.38 -0.21
C VAL A 11 4.58 -14.11 1.19
N PHE A 12 3.91 -14.63 2.22
CA PHE A 12 4.23 -14.36 3.62
C PHE A 12 5.15 -15.43 4.25
N SER A 13 5.29 -16.58 3.60
CA SER A 13 6.12 -17.70 4.06
C SER A 13 7.58 -17.34 4.31
N PRO A 14 8.25 -16.47 3.53
CA PRO A 14 9.66 -16.15 3.73
C PRO A 14 9.90 -15.17 4.88
N ILE A 15 8.84 -14.53 5.42
CA ILE A 15 8.95 -13.53 6.50
C ILE A 15 9.33 -14.23 7.80
N GLY A 16 10.34 -13.70 8.49
CA GLY A 16 10.80 -14.17 9.79
C GLY A 16 10.89 -13.07 10.86
N CYS A 17 11.32 -13.48 12.05
CA CYS A 17 11.48 -12.59 13.19
C CYS A 17 12.56 -11.53 12.93
N GLY A 18 12.24 -10.26 13.16
CA GLY A 18 13.16 -9.13 12.98
C GLY A 18 13.28 -8.58 11.56
N ASP A 19 12.62 -9.22 10.58
CA ASP A 19 12.45 -8.67 9.23
C ASP A 19 11.66 -7.37 9.27
N ILE A 20 11.92 -6.47 8.33
CA ILE A 20 11.11 -5.25 8.16
C ILE A 20 10.09 -5.49 7.05
N THR A 21 8.84 -5.16 7.33
CA THR A 21 7.76 -5.17 6.35
C THR A 21 7.02 -3.85 6.36
N ILE A 22 6.49 -3.45 5.20
CA ILE A 22 5.70 -2.24 5.03
C ILE A 22 4.36 -2.61 4.41
N ASP A 23 3.27 -2.23 5.07
CA ASP A 23 1.90 -2.41 4.61
C ASP A 23 1.34 -1.05 4.18
N CYS A 24 1.26 -0.81 2.88
CA CYS A 24 0.71 0.43 2.31
C CYS A 24 -0.76 0.20 1.95
N GLY A 25 -1.66 0.97 2.58
CA GLY A 25 -3.08 0.68 2.56
C GLY A 25 -3.39 -0.51 3.45
N ALA A 26 -3.00 -0.41 4.72
CA ALA A 26 -3.13 -1.51 5.68
C ALA A 26 -4.59 -1.87 5.97
N ASN A 27 -5.54 -0.98 5.66
CA ASN A 27 -6.97 -1.19 5.81
C ASN A 27 -7.28 -1.67 7.24
N TYR A 28 -8.15 -2.66 7.43
CA TYR A 28 -8.45 -3.25 8.73
C TYR A 28 -7.28 -4.04 9.38
N GLY A 29 -6.10 -4.11 8.75
CA GLY A 29 -4.91 -4.72 9.33
C GLY A 29 -4.81 -6.24 9.22
N VAL A 30 -5.55 -6.87 8.30
CA VAL A 30 -5.46 -8.34 8.08
C VAL A 30 -4.01 -8.72 7.73
N ILE A 31 -3.43 -8.04 6.76
CA ILE A 31 -2.09 -8.34 6.24
C ILE A 31 -1.01 -7.93 7.25
N SER A 32 -1.14 -6.75 7.83
CA SER A 32 -0.31 -6.31 8.97
C SER A 32 -0.24 -7.35 10.08
N GLN A 33 -1.38 -7.93 10.49
CA GLN A 33 -1.42 -8.98 11.52
C GLN A 33 -0.66 -10.24 11.08
N LYS A 34 -0.92 -10.72 9.86
CA LYS A 34 -0.23 -11.90 9.31
C LYS A 34 1.29 -11.74 9.31
N MET A 35 1.80 -10.56 8.97
CA MET A 35 3.24 -10.27 9.01
C MET A 35 3.75 -10.14 10.45
N ALA A 36 2.96 -9.54 11.34
CA ALA A 36 3.31 -9.39 12.75
C ALA A 36 3.38 -10.75 13.48
N ASP A 37 2.48 -11.69 13.18
CA ASP A 37 2.47 -13.05 13.73
C ASP A 37 3.74 -13.86 13.34
N LYS A 38 4.40 -13.48 12.24
CA LYS A 38 5.72 -14.03 11.85
C LYS A 38 6.89 -13.41 12.61
N GLY A 39 6.64 -12.36 13.41
CA GLY A 39 7.65 -11.64 14.18
C GLY A 39 8.34 -10.50 13.43
N ALA A 40 7.83 -10.07 12.27
CA ALA A 40 8.37 -8.94 11.54
C ALA A 40 8.08 -7.61 12.26
N LEU A 41 8.96 -6.63 12.10
CA LEU A 41 8.65 -5.23 12.36
C LEU A 41 7.81 -4.69 11.21
N VAL A 42 6.53 -4.39 11.48
CA VAL A 42 5.57 -3.95 10.48
C VAL A 42 5.34 -2.44 10.60
N PHE A 43 5.50 -1.71 9.49
CA PHE A 43 5.03 -0.33 9.36
C PHE A 43 3.72 -0.32 8.56
N ALA A 44 2.61 -0.04 9.23
CA ALA A 44 1.27 -0.14 8.66
C ALA A 44 0.68 1.26 8.39
N PHE A 45 0.57 1.64 7.13
CA PHE A 45 0.06 2.94 6.68
C PHE A 45 -1.41 2.84 6.28
N GLU A 46 -2.27 3.61 6.93
CA GLU A 46 -3.71 3.70 6.60
C GLU A 46 -4.17 5.16 6.69
N PRO A 47 -4.57 5.81 5.57
CA PRO A 47 -4.97 7.21 5.58
C PRO A 47 -6.38 7.45 6.14
N ASN A 48 -7.32 6.53 5.97
CA ASN A 48 -8.71 6.73 6.39
C ASN A 48 -8.80 6.72 7.92
N PRO A 49 -9.20 7.83 8.57
CA PRO A 49 -9.18 7.91 10.04
C PRO A 49 -10.05 6.86 10.73
N TYR A 50 -11.21 6.53 10.16
CA TYR A 50 -12.08 5.49 10.73
C TYR A 50 -11.40 4.12 10.64
N VAL A 51 -10.90 3.76 9.46
CA VAL A 51 -10.24 2.47 9.23
C VAL A 51 -8.95 2.37 10.04
N PHE A 52 -8.22 3.46 10.21
CA PHE A 52 -7.03 3.53 11.05
C PHE A 52 -7.32 3.20 12.52
N GLU A 53 -8.46 3.64 13.07
CA GLU A 53 -8.86 3.24 14.43
C GLU A 53 -9.14 1.72 14.51
N GLU A 54 -9.72 1.12 13.48
CA GLU A 54 -9.96 -0.32 13.42
C GLU A 54 -8.67 -1.13 13.24
N LEU A 55 -7.74 -0.64 12.41
CA LEU A 55 -6.37 -1.14 12.31
C LEU A 55 -5.72 -1.20 13.70
N LYS A 56 -5.73 -0.08 14.45
CA LYS A 56 -5.17 -0.03 15.80
C LYS A 56 -5.84 -1.00 16.76
N LYS A 57 -7.16 -1.20 16.67
CA LYS A 57 -7.86 -2.19 17.51
C LYS A 57 -7.37 -3.61 17.23
N ARG A 58 -7.09 -3.94 15.97
CA ARG A 58 -6.62 -5.27 15.57
C ARG A 58 -5.16 -5.53 15.95
N VAL A 59 -4.26 -4.62 15.58
CA VAL A 59 -2.81 -4.84 15.66
C VAL A 59 -2.11 -3.98 16.71
N GLY A 60 -2.81 -3.07 17.39
CA GLY A 60 -2.20 -2.14 18.35
C GLY A 60 -1.63 -2.80 19.62
N SER A 61 -2.03 -4.04 19.93
CA SER A 61 -1.41 -4.82 21.00
C SER A 61 -0.12 -5.53 20.58
N TYR A 62 0.22 -5.55 19.29
CA TYR A 62 1.45 -6.16 18.80
C TYR A 62 2.63 -5.20 19.01
N PRO A 63 3.66 -5.60 19.77
CA PRO A 63 4.80 -4.72 20.05
C PRO A 63 5.68 -4.46 18.82
N ASN A 64 5.52 -5.27 17.78
CA ASN A 64 6.26 -5.23 16.53
C ASN A 64 5.48 -4.56 15.39
N VAL A 65 4.38 -3.85 15.68
CA VAL A 65 3.61 -3.12 14.67
C VAL A 65 3.60 -1.63 14.99
N VAL A 66 3.86 -0.80 13.98
CA VAL A 66 3.76 0.65 14.04
C VAL A 66 2.67 1.10 13.08
N CYS A 67 1.52 1.49 13.63
CA CYS A 67 0.41 2.06 12.86
C CYS A 67 0.67 3.55 12.57
N ILE A 68 0.56 3.95 11.30
CA ILE A 68 0.82 5.33 10.83
C ILE A 68 -0.41 5.82 10.06
N ASN A 69 -1.10 6.85 10.59
CA ASN A 69 -2.28 7.42 9.95
C ASN A 69 -1.89 8.40 8.84
N LYS A 70 -1.33 7.87 7.75
CA LYS A 70 -0.90 8.63 6.57
C LYS A 70 -1.14 7.81 5.31
N ALA A 71 -1.44 8.49 4.22
CA ALA A 71 -1.35 7.91 2.89
C ALA A 71 0.13 7.82 2.49
N VAL A 72 0.46 6.88 1.60
CA VAL A 72 1.81 6.81 1.01
C VAL A 72 1.76 7.30 -0.44
N TRP A 73 2.80 8.02 -0.86
CA TRP A 73 2.96 8.48 -2.23
C TRP A 73 4.46 8.71 -2.54
N HIS A 74 4.74 9.23 -3.72
CA HIS A 74 6.07 9.67 -4.15
C HIS A 74 6.54 11.02 -3.55
N LYS A 75 5.76 11.69 -2.68
CA LYS A 75 6.16 12.96 -2.04
C LYS A 75 5.37 13.23 -0.77
N ASN A 76 5.92 14.07 0.11
CA ASN A 76 5.16 14.58 1.25
C ASN A 76 4.14 15.61 0.75
N ASP A 77 2.89 15.48 1.17
CA ASP A 77 1.81 16.39 0.78
C ASP A 77 0.66 16.36 1.79
N LYS A 78 -0.34 17.21 1.58
CA LYS A 78 -1.67 17.10 2.19
C LYS A 78 -2.69 17.01 1.08
N LEU A 79 -3.33 15.86 0.96
CA LEU A 79 -4.28 15.58 -0.11
C LEU A 79 -5.66 15.29 0.46
N ARG A 80 -6.66 15.39 -0.41
CA ARG A 80 -8.03 14.95 -0.12
C ARG A 80 -8.12 13.46 -0.38
N LEU A 81 -8.46 12.70 0.65
CA LEU A 81 -8.93 11.33 0.50
C LEU A 81 -10.42 11.39 0.24
N HIS A 82 -10.83 11.08 -0.99
CA HIS A 82 -12.23 11.01 -1.40
C HIS A 82 -12.87 9.76 -0.85
N LEU A 83 -14.10 9.89 -0.36
CA LEU A 83 -14.80 8.87 0.40
C LEU A 83 -16.07 8.44 -0.33
N HIS A 84 -16.51 7.21 -0.07
CA HIS A 84 -17.81 6.74 -0.50
C HIS A 84 -18.96 7.54 0.15
N ASP A 85 -20.10 7.59 -0.54
CA ASP A 85 -21.27 8.34 -0.07
C ASP A 85 -21.80 7.90 1.29
N LEU A 86 -21.65 6.61 1.59
CA LEU A 86 -22.10 6.01 2.84
C LEU A 86 -21.12 6.20 3.99
N TYR A 87 -19.97 6.85 3.82
CA TYR A 87 -18.95 6.94 4.89
C TYR A 87 -19.48 7.46 6.23
N HIS A 88 -20.42 8.40 6.24
CA HIS A 88 -21.00 8.90 7.49
C HIS A 88 -22.12 8.02 8.06
N THR A 89 -22.76 7.17 7.24
CA THR A 89 -23.91 6.34 7.63
C THR A 89 -23.55 4.87 7.85
N ASP A 90 -22.54 4.39 7.14
CA ASP A 90 -21.95 3.06 7.21
C ASP A 90 -20.44 3.13 6.88
N PRO A 91 -19.62 3.68 7.80
CA PRO A 91 -18.18 3.80 7.58
C PRO A 91 -17.50 2.44 7.38
N ALA A 92 -18.02 1.38 8.02
CA ALA A 92 -17.45 0.03 7.92
C ALA A 92 -17.71 -0.60 6.55
N GLY A 93 -18.96 -0.57 6.10
CA GLY A 93 -19.35 -1.08 4.80
C GLY A 93 -18.89 -0.21 3.62
N SER A 94 -18.25 0.93 3.86
CA SER A 94 -17.73 1.80 2.81
C SER A 94 -16.22 2.04 2.87
N ALA A 95 -15.53 1.38 3.79
CA ALA A 95 -14.10 1.56 4.02
C ALA A 95 -13.24 1.20 2.80
N TYR A 96 -13.67 0.21 2.01
CA TYR A 96 -13.00 -0.24 0.79
C TYR A 96 -13.08 0.76 -0.38
N ALA A 97 -13.81 1.87 -0.22
CA ALA A 97 -14.06 2.82 -1.29
C ALA A 97 -13.55 4.22 -0.91
N SER A 98 -12.26 4.31 -0.57
CA SER A 98 -11.55 5.57 -0.33
C SER A 98 -10.36 5.69 -1.28
N SER A 99 -10.21 6.80 -1.99
CA SER A 99 -9.08 6.99 -2.92
C SER A 99 -8.59 8.45 -2.93
N LEU A 100 -7.32 8.65 -3.24
CA LEU A 100 -6.75 9.97 -3.48
C LEU A 100 -7.04 10.48 -4.91
N LEU A 101 -7.55 9.61 -5.79
CA LEU A 101 -7.93 9.98 -7.15
C LEU A 101 -9.28 10.70 -7.16
N THR A 102 -9.30 11.91 -7.71
CA THR A 102 -10.51 12.75 -7.81
C THR A 102 -11.57 12.19 -8.76
N ASN A 103 -11.18 11.30 -9.67
CA ASN A 103 -12.03 10.66 -10.68
C ASN A 103 -12.28 9.17 -10.40
N HIS A 104 -12.09 8.72 -9.17
CA HIS A 104 -12.37 7.35 -8.79
C HIS A 104 -13.88 7.05 -8.91
N PRO A 105 -14.29 5.95 -9.59
CA PRO A 105 -15.68 5.73 -9.99
C PRO A 105 -16.66 5.50 -8.82
N VAL A 106 -16.13 5.15 -7.65
CA VAL A 106 -16.91 4.76 -6.47
C VAL A 106 -16.90 5.84 -5.37
N THR A 107 -16.03 6.85 -5.45
CA THR A 107 -15.96 7.91 -4.43
C THR A 107 -16.80 9.12 -4.82
N ASN A 108 -17.29 9.88 -3.83
CA ASN A 108 -17.92 11.16 -4.06
C ASN A 108 -16.86 12.28 -3.96
N PRO A 109 -16.59 13.06 -5.04
CA PRO A 109 -15.59 14.13 -5.03
C PRO A 109 -15.84 15.21 -3.95
N GLU A 110 -17.09 15.42 -3.58
CA GLU A 110 -17.53 16.40 -2.57
C GLU A 110 -17.40 15.88 -1.14
N LYS A 111 -17.22 14.56 -0.94
CA LYS A 111 -17.00 13.94 0.37
C LYS A 111 -15.55 13.51 0.49
N TYR A 112 -14.80 14.25 1.29
CA TYR A 112 -13.41 13.97 1.53
C TYR A 112 -12.99 14.29 2.95
N VAL A 113 -11.87 13.71 3.36
CA VAL A 113 -11.09 14.15 4.52
C VAL A 113 -9.70 14.54 4.06
N GLU A 114 -9.13 15.58 4.67
CA GLU A 114 -7.72 15.92 4.44
C GLU A 114 -6.83 14.94 5.19
N VAL A 115 -5.89 14.33 4.47
CA VAL A 115 -4.94 13.36 5.03
C VAL A 115 -3.52 13.80 4.73
N GLU A 116 -2.61 13.50 5.65
CA GLU A 116 -1.19 13.65 5.39
C GLU A 116 -0.71 12.51 4.49
N VAL A 117 0.13 12.87 3.53
CA VAL A 117 0.78 11.95 2.61
C VAL A 117 2.26 11.95 2.90
N ILE A 118 2.86 10.76 2.99
CA ILE A 118 4.30 10.58 3.18
C ILE A 118 4.98 10.15 1.90
N ASP A 119 6.17 10.71 1.64
CA ASP A 119 7.11 10.21 0.65
C ASP A 119 7.66 8.86 1.11
N LEU A 120 7.11 7.77 0.57
CA LEU A 120 7.53 6.43 0.95
C LEU A 120 8.98 6.17 0.55
N THR A 121 9.48 6.76 -0.54
CA THR A 121 10.87 6.55 -0.98
C THR A 121 11.84 7.16 0.02
N ARG A 122 11.51 8.34 0.58
CA ARG A 122 12.27 8.95 1.68
C ARG A 122 12.17 8.11 2.97
N PHE A 123 10.99 7.59 3.29
CA PHE A 123 10.81 6.71 4.46
C PHE A 123 11.70 5.46 4.35
N ILE A 124 11.68 4.79 3.19
CA ILE A 124 12.51 3.62 2.87
C ILE A 124 14.01 3.94 3.00
N GLN A 125 14.46 5.10 2.52
CA GLN A 125 15.85 5.55 2.68
C GLN A 125 16.23 5.77 4.16
N MET A 126 15.34 6.39 4.94
CA MET A 126 15.56 6.68 6.35
C MET A 126 15.66 5.43 7.23
N LEU A 127 14.96 4.34 6.85
CA LEU A 127 15.08 3.07 7.55
C LEU A 127 16.51 2.51 7.48
N ASN A 128 17.22 2.78 6.38
CA ASN A 128 18.60 2.37 6.13
C ASN A 128 18.87 0.88 6.48
N ARG A 129 17.90 0.02 6.15
CA ARG A 129 17.90 -1.41 6.44
C ARG A 129 17.20 -2.16 5.30
N PRO A 130 17.58 -3.42 5.03
CA PRO A 130 16.87 -4.27 4.08
C PRO A 130 15.40 -4.45 4.48
N ILE A 131 14.52 -4.44 3.49
CA ILE A 131 13.07 -4.64 3.67
C ILE A 131 12.72 -6.00 3.06
N LYS A 132 12.01 -6.83 3.83
CA LYS A 132 11.60 -8.16 3.40
C LYS A 132 10.43 -8.11 2.43
N LEU A 133 9.41 -7.35 2.78
CA LEU A 133 8.19 -7.25 1.99
C LEU A 133 7.62 -5.83 2.04
N ILE A 134 7.20 -5.33 0.88
CA ILE A 134 6.24 -4.22 0.79
C ILE A 134 4.96 -4.77 0.17
N LYS A 135 3.83 -4.65 0.88
CA LYS A 135 2.49 -4.75 0.29
C LYS A 135 2.03 -3.36 -0.11
N MET A 136 1.56 -3.22 -1.34
CA MET A 136 1.08 -1.96 -1.90
C MET A 136 -0.30 -2.10 -2.48
N ASP A 137 -1.25 -1.40 -1.87
CA ASP A 137 -2.65 -1.34 -2.27
C ASP A 137 -3.10 0.06 -1.89
N ILE A 138 -2.99 0.97 -2.86
CA ILE A 138 -3.14 2.41 -2.62
C ILE A 138 -4.08 3.06 -3.64
N GLU A 139 -4.97 2.24 -4.20
CA GLU A 139 -6.16 2.64 -4.95
C GLU A 139 -5.86 3.59 -6.12
N GLY A 140 -4.83 3.27 -6.91
CA GLY A 140 -4.49 3.95 -8.16
C GLY A 140 -3.27 4.88 -8.09
N ALA A 141 -2.60 4.97 -6.95
CA ALA A 141 -1.36 5.75 -6.79
C ALA A 141 -0.07 4.93 -6.99
N GLU A 142 -0.18 3.66 -7.40
CA GLU A 142 0.91 2.67 -7.39
C GLU A 142 2.05 3.06 -8.34
N PHE A 143 1.72 3.37 -9.61
CA PHE A 143 2.74 3.46 -10.65
C PHE A 143 3.71 4.64 -10.48
N GLU A 144 3.23 5.81 -10.04
CA GLU A 144 4.12 6.95 -9.79
C GLU A 144 5.11 6.67 -8.64
N LEU A 145 4.64 5.96 -7.61
CA LEU A 145 5.48 5.56 -6.49
C LEU A 145 6.46 4.46 -6.91
N LEU A 146 6.00 3.44 -7.65
CA LEU A 146 6.83 2.34 -8.15
C LEU A 146 7.92 2.84 -9.11
N GLU A 147 7.59 3.76 -10.02
CA GLU A 147 8.55 4.40 -10.92
C GLU A 147 9.64 5.10 -10.10
N LYS A 148 9.28 5.92 -9.11
CA LYS A 148 10.25 6.59 -8.25
C LYS A 148 11.10 5.60 -7.42
N ILE A 149 10.52 4.52 -6.91
CA ILE A 149 11.25 3.43 -6.21
C ILE A 149 12.31 2.81 -7.15
N VAL A 150 11.96 2.57 -8.41
CA VAL A 150 12.86 1.97 -9.39
C VAL A 150 13.94 2.95 -9.85
N GLU A 151 13.58 4.20 -10.13
CA GLU A 151 14.52 5.27 -10.51
C GLU A 151 15.57 5.55 -9.43
N GLN A 152 15.17 5.49 -8.16
CA GLN A 152 16.08 5.68 -7.02
C GLN A 152 16.80 4.39 -6.60
N ASN A 153 16.66 3.30 -7.35
CA ASN A 153 17.24 1.98 -7.07
C ASN A 153 16.84 1.39 -5.69
N LEU A 154 15.76 1.88 -5.08
CA LEU A 154 15.32 1.42 -3.76
C LEU A 154 14.74 0.00 -3.80
N HIS A 155 14.22 -0.42 -4.95
CA HIS A 155 13.83 -1.82 -5.16
C HIS A 155 14.98 -2.81 -4.89
N LEU A 156 16.26 -2.42 -4.99
CA LEU A 156 17.39 -3.32 -4.75
C LEU A 156 17.59 -3.69 -3.27
N GLN A 157 17.06 -2.88 -2.34
CA GLN A 157 17.09 -3.18 -0.90
C GLN A 157 15.79 -3.80 -0.39
N ILE A 158 14.86 -4.13 -1.30
CA ILE A 158 13.57 -4.72 -0.98
C ILE A 158 13.53 -6.12 -1.59
N GLU A 159 13.33 -7.16 -0.78
CA GLU A 159 13.35 -8.54 -1.28
C GLU A 159 12.12 -8.86 -2.14
N LYS A 160 10.94 -8.36 -1.75
CA LYS A 160 9.70 -8.50 -2.53
C LYS A 160 8.78 -7.29 -2.36
N ILE A 161 8.16 -6.86 -3.45
CA ILE A 161 7.06 -5.90 -3.50
C ILE A 161 5.88 -6.63 -4.13
N VAL A 162 4.73 -6.65 -3.46
CA VAL A 162 3.46 -7.15 -3.99
C VAL A 162 2.47 -6.00 -4.10
N VAL A 163 1.79 -5.91 -5.23
CA VAL A 163 0.97 -4.77 -5.60
C VAL A 163 -0.41 -5.25 -6.03
N GLU A 164 -1.46 -4.72 -5.38
CA GLU A 164 -2.83 -4.77 -5.89
C GLU A 164 -2.98 -3.73 -6.98
N ASN A 165 -3.04 -4.19 -8.23
CA ASN A 165 -2.99 -3.27 -9.37
C ASN A 165 -4.37 -2.73 -9.73
N HIS A 166 -4.53 -1.43 -9.59
CA HIS A 166 -5.76 -0.72 -9.88
C HIS A 166 -5.81 -0.15 -11.31
N GLU A 167 -5.12 -0.80 -12.25
CA GLU A 167 -4.97 -0.31 -13.64
C GLU A 167 -6.29 -0.19 -14.41
N TRP A 168 -7.34 -0.88 -13.93
CA TRP A 168 -8.68 -0.90 -14.49
C TRP A 168 -9.53 0.32 -14.09
N LEU A 169 -9.13 1.08 -13.06
CA LEU A 169 -9.95 2.15 -12.51
C LEU A 169 -10.17 3.27 -13.54
N ILE A 170 -9.11 3.68 -14.25
CA ILE A 170 -9.14 4.74 -15.26
C ILE A 170 -8.14 4.46 -16.39
N GLU A 171 -8.41 4.96 -17.59
CA GLU A 171 -7.62 4.69 -18.80
C GLU A 171 -6.14 5.11 -18.68
N ASP A 172 -5.86 6.21 -17.96
CA ASP A 172 -4.50 6.70 -17.71
C ASP A 172 -3.66 5.68 -16.92
N LEU A 173 -4.26 4.99 -15.95
CA LEU A 173 -3.54 4.00 -15.14
C LEU A 173 -3.14 2.78 -15.94
N LYS A 174 -3.95 2.34 -16.90
CA LYS A 174 -3.57 1.28 -17.83
C LYS A 174 -2.33 1.65 -18.63
N THR A 175 -2.26 2.88 -19.13
CA THR A 175 -1.09 3.37 -19.87
C THR A 175 0.16 3.39 -18.97
N LYS A 176 0.02 3.88 -17.72
CA LYS A 176 1.11 3.86 -16.72
C LYS A 176 1.54 2.43 -16.36
N ALA A 177 0.60 1.51 -16.23
CA ALA A 177 0.89 0.10 -15.95
C ALA A 177 1.68 -0.57 -17.08
N ASP A 178 1.25 -0.37 -18.33
CA ASP A 178 1.92 -0.90 -19.51
C ASP A 178 3.32 -0.33 -19.67
N HIS A 179 3.50 0.97 -19.39
CA HIS A 179 4.81 1.59 -19.32
C HIS A 179 5.68 0.93 -18.24
N PHE A 180 5.18 0.81 -17.01
CA PHE A 180 5.95 0.26 -15.90
C PHE A 180 6.34 -1.21 -16.12
N ARG A 181 5.48 -2.02 -16.75
CA ARG A 181 5.81 -3.39 -17.16
C ARG A 181 7.00 -3.44 -18.13
N ARG A 182 7.10 -2.50 -19.08
CA ARG A 182 8.25 -2.39 -19.98
C ARG A 182 9.52 -2.03 -19.21
N VAL A 183 9.44 -1.05 -18.29
CA VAL A 183 10.56 -0.68 -17.42
C VAL A 183 11.08 -1.89 -16.63
N MET A 184 10.19 -2.70 -16.05
CA MET A 184 10.57 -3.92 -15.35
C MET A 184 11.28 -4.93 -16.26
N GLN A 185 10.79 -5.12 -17.49
CA GLN A 185 11.42 -6.03 -18.45
C GLN A 185 12.81 -5.54 -18.88
N GLU A 186 12.94 -4.27 -19.25
CA GLU A 186 14.19 -3.66 -19.69
C GLU A 186 15.27 -3.69 -18.59
N LYS A 187 14.87 -3.39 -17.35
CA LYS A 187 15.77 -3.40 -16.18
C LYS A 187 15.92 -4.77 -15.52
N ARG A 188 15.22 -5.80 -16.00
CA ARG A 188 15.21 -7.17 -15.43
C ARG A 188 14.86 -7.19 -13.94
N ILE A 189 13.79 -6.48 -13.58
CA ILE A 189 13.28 -6.39 -12.22
C ILE A 189 12.34 -7.58 -11.97
N HIS A 190 12.66 -8.40 -10.97
CA HIS A 190 11.94 -9.65 -10.67
C HIS A 190 11.29 -9.67 -9.29
N ASN A 191 11.61 -8.70 -8.43
CA ASN A 191 11.13 -8.62 -7.06
C ASN A 191 9.85 -7.80 -6.92
N ILE A 192 9.25 -7.31 -8.02
CA ILE A 192 7.96 -6.59 -8.00
C ILE A 192 6.90 -7.46 -8.66
N ASP A 193 5.78 -7.66 -7.98
CA ASP A 193 4.64 -8.45 -8.44
C ASP A 193 3.42 -7.57 -8.56
N LEU A 194 2.92 -7.40 -9.79
CA LEU A 194 1.78 -6.55 -10.10
C LEU A 194 0.45 -7.32 -10.16
N ASN A 195 0.43 -8.60 -9.79
CA ASN A 195 -0.77 -9.46 -9.90
C ASN A 195 -1.23 -9.97 -8.53
N TRP A 196 -0.93 -9.23 -7.46
CA TRP A 196 -1.43 -9.57 -6.13
C TRP A 196 -2.88 -9.08 -6.00
N VAL A 197 -3.81 -9.92 -5.57
CA VAL A 197 -5.26 -9.61 -5.45
C VAL A 197 -5.88 -10.20 -4.17
#